data_AF-A0A8H6MYU6-F1
#
_entry.id   AF-A0A8H6MYU6-F1
#
_cell.length_a   1.000
_cell.length_b   1.000
_cell.length_c   1.000
_cell.angle_alpha   90.00
_cell.angle_beta   90.00
_cell.angle_gamma   90.00
#
_symmetry.space_group_name_H-M   'P 1'
#
loop_
_entity.id
_entity.type
_entity.pdbx_description
1 polymer ?
#
loop_
_entity_poly.entity_id
_entity_poly.type
_entity_poly.pdbx_seq_one_letter_code
_entity_poly.pdbx_strand_id
1 'polypeptide(L)'
;MVGALPLVAARSSQGRLTDVDYPPQTERNPEDRQKPMRLRMEDYIRRKQKEIVAALEEVDGATFRTDSWSRPNNGGGGVTRVLQDGNVFEEAGVNISIVHGKLNKAAAEEMRQNHKNVATDDEQLLDFYALGLSMVVHPKNPMAPTVHMNGRYFETARADGSSRTAWFGGGSDLTPSYLFEEDAEHFHATLKAACDEHDAATAGSGAVSGEKEWQQVRRGRYVEFNLVYDRGTAFGLNVPGLRVESILISLPVTAQWRYMHDEPEADSREGKLLAVLRIPKAWV
;
A
#
# COMPACT_ATOMS: atom_id res chain seq x y z
N MET A 1 16.17 -46.87 -4.44
CA MET A 1 17.33 -46.40 -5.23
C MET A 1 16.76 -45.62 -6.41
N VAL A 2 17.45 -44.55 -6.85
CA VAL A 2 16.85 -43.39 -7.54
C VAL A 2 15.91 -42.62 -6.59
N GLY A 3 16.00 -41.30 -6.44
CA GLY A 3 17.07 -40.40 -6.89
C GLY A 3 16.82 -38.99 -6.35
N ALA A 4 17.69 -38.48 -5.47
CA ALA A 4 17.52 -37.15 -4.88
C ALA A 4 17.97 -36.06 -5.86
N LEU A 5 17.05 -35.17 -6.25
CA LEU A 5 17.40 -33.93 -6.94
C LEU A 5 17.89 -32.90 -5.91
N PRO A 6 19.13 -32.41 -6.00
CA PRO A 6 19.63 -31.40 -5.09
C PRO A 6 19.01 -30.04 -5.43
N LEU A 7 18.43 -29.37 -4.43
CA LEU A 7 18.12 -27.95 -4.55
C LEU A 7 19.45 -27.19 -4.65
N VAL A 8 19.79 -26.69 -5.84
CA VAL A 8 21.10 -26.07 -6.11
C VAL A 8 21.16 -24.69 -5.44
N ALA A 9 21.57 -24.68 -4.17
CA ALA A 9 21.83 -23.47 -3.41
C ALA A 9 23.08 -22.75 -3.97
N ALA A 10 22.86 -21.88 -4.94
CA ALA A 10 23.88 -20.98 -5.48
C ALA A 10 24.33 -19.96 -4.42
N ARG A 11 25.24 -20.38 -3.53
CA ARG A 11 25.89 -19.50 -2.55
C ARG A 11 26.83 -18.52 -3.25
N SER A 12 26.34 -17.33 -3.61
CA SER A 12 27.23 -16.18 -3.83
C SER A 12 27.83 -15.74 -2.50
N SER A 13 29.13 -15.45 -2.48
CA SER A 13 29.88 -15.13 -1.25
C SER A 13 29.72 -13.68 -0.76
N GLN A 14 28.69 -12.96 -1.24
CA GLN A 14 28.31 -11.63 -0.78
C GLN A 14 26.78 -11.54 -0.69
N GLY A 15 26.27 -11.03 0.43
CA GLY A 15 24.84 -11.00 0.75
C GLY A 15 24.09 -9.91 -0.01
N ARG A 16 23.57 -10.24 -1.19
CA ARG A 16 22.46 -9.50 -1.83
C ARG A 16 21.31 -10.46 -2.08
N LEU A 17 20.08 -9.99 -1.81
CA LEU A 17 18.88 -10.60 -2.37
C LEU A 17 18.88 -10.25 -3.86
N THR A 18 19.10 -11.24 -4.73
CA THR A 18 18.97 -11.09 -6.17
C THR A 18 17.52 -11.22 -6.61
N ASP A 19 17.15 -10.59 -7.71
CA ASP A 19 15.82 -10.73 -8.32
C ASP A 19 15.55 -12.18 -8.71
N VAL A 20 14.77 -12.87 -7.87
CA VAL A 20 14.13 -14.13 -8.25
C VAL A 20 12.96 -13.80 -9.18
N ASP A 21 12.84 -14.52 -10.29
CA ASP A 21 11.68 -14.42 -11.15
C ASP A 21 10.53 -15.26 -10.61
N TYR A 22 9.36 -14.64 -10.54
CA TYR A 22 8.13 -15.23 -10.03
C TYR A 22 7.19 -15.47 -11.21
N PRO A 23 6.78 -16.73 -11.49
CA PRO A 23 5.95 -17.03 -12.65
C PRO A 23 4.55 -16.39 -12.56
N PRO A 24 3.88 -16.17 -13.73
CA PRO A 24 2.54 -15.60 -13.78
C PRO A 24 1.48 -16.50 -13.10
N GLN A 25 0.32 -15.94 -12.79
CA GLN A 25 -0.72 -16.59 -11.96
C GLN A 25 -1.47 -17.77 -12.61
N THR A 26 -1.09 -18.20 -13.82
CA THR A 26 -1.83 -19.17 -14.63
C THR A 26 -1.90 -20.57 -14.01
N GLU A 27 -0.95 -20.95 -13.16
CA GLU A 27 -0.97 -22.20 -12.40
C GLU A 27 -0.79 -21.95 -10.90
N ARG A 28 -1.88 -22.07 -10.12
CA ARG A 28 -1.80 -22.07 -8.65
C ARG A 28 -1.27 -23.44 -8.20
N ASN A 29 0.04 -23.58 -7.97
CA ASN A 29 0.65 -24.84 -7.51
C ASN A 29 -0.12 -25.37 -6.27
N PRO A 30 -0.63 -26.62 -6.28
CA PRO A 30 -1.29 -27.22 -5.12
C PRO A 30 -0.47 -27.15 -3.82
N GLU A 31 0.86 -27.20 -3.92
CA GLU A 31 1.79 -27.11 -2.79
C GLU A 31 1.80 -25.70 -2.15
N ASP A 32 1.53 -24.64 -2.91
CA ASP A 32 1.45 -23.27 -2.36
C ASP A 32 0.34 -23.13 -1.32
N ARG A 33 -0.70 -23.98 -1.36
CA ARG A 33 -1.74 -23.99 -0.31
C ARG A 33 -1.22 -24.52 1.02
N GLN A 34 -0.15 -25.31 1.03
CA GLN A 34 0.45 -25.93 2.21
C GLN A 34 1.49 -25.02 2.89
N LYS A 35 2.05 -24.04 2.16
CA LYS A 35 2.92 -22.99 2.73
C LYS A 35 2.18 -22.17 3.81
N PRO A 36 2.84 -21.79 4.92
CA PRO A 36 2.34 -20.78 5.85
C PRO A 36 1.95 -19.48 5.14
N MET A 37 0.90 -18.81 5.61
CA MET A 37 0.32 -17.65 4.91
C MET A 37 1.30 -16.49 4.74
N ARG A 38 2.21 -16.26 5.71
CA ARG A 38 3.31 -15.27 5.57
C ARG A 38 4.14 -15.47 4.29
N LEU A 39 4.49 -16.71 3.93
CA LEU A 39 5.31 -16.99 2.73
C LEU A 39 4.49 -16.76 1.46
N ARG A 40 3.21 -17.20 1.47
CA ARG A 40 2.28 -16.99 0.35
C ARG A 40 2.01 -15.51 0.09
N MET A 41 1.95 -14.70 1.16
CA MET A 41 1.82 -13.25 1.06
C MET A 41 3.11 -12.60 0.56
N GLU A 42 4.28 -13.06 1.00
CA GLU A 42 5.57 -12.59 0.49
C GLU A 42 5.71 -12.82 -1.02
N ASP A 43 5.48 -14.07 -1.46
CA ASP A 43 5.45 -14.45 -2.89
C ASP A 43 4.44 -13.58 -3.67
N TYR A 44 3.29 -13.28 -3.08
CA TYR A 44 2.24 -12.45 -3.68
C TYR A 44 2.66 -10.98 -3.84
N ILE A 45 3.12 -10.31 -2.78
CA ILE A 45 3.48 -8.87 -2.84
C ILE A 45 4.72 -8.63 -3.69
N ARG A 46 5.70 -9.54 -3.68
CA ARG A 46 6.89 -9.44 -4.55
C ARG A 46 6.50 -9.50 -6.03
N ARG A 47 5.61 -10.42 -6.40
CA ARG A 47 5.10 -10.53 -7.78
C ARG A 47 4.19 -9.36 -8.16
N LYS A 48 3.27 -8.91 -7.28
CA LYS A 48 2.42 -7.74 -7.56
C LYS A 48 3.20 -6.43 -7.63
N GLN A 49 4.29 -6.25 -6.88
CA GLN A 49 5.18 -5.10 -7.05
C GLN A 49 5.82 -5.09 -8.45
N LYS A 50 6.33 -6.24 -8.93
CA LYS A 50 6.86 -6.36 -10.31
C LYS A 50 5.78 -6.05 -11.36
N GLU A 51 4.59 -6.62 -11.21
CA GLU A 51 3.44 -6.48 -12.13
C GLU A 51 2.95 -5.02 -12.22
N ILE A 52 2.75 -4.35 -11.09
CA ILE A 52 2.30 -2.95 -11.02
C ILE A 52 3.36 -2.01 -11.58
N VAL A 53 4.63 -2.21 -11.22
CA VAL A 53 5.72 -1.35 -11.73
C VAL A 53 5.86 -1.49 -13.24
N ALA A 54 5.83 -2.70 -13.79
CA ALA A 54 5.90 -2.87 -15.25
C ALA A 54 4.76 -2.14 -15.99
N ALA A 55 3.53 -2.18 -15.47
CA ALA A 55 2.39 -1.46 -16.06
C ALA A 55 2.54 0.08 -15.96
N LEU A 56 3.12 0.60 -14.87
CA LEU A 56 3.41 2.02 -14.74
C LEU A 56 4.58 2.47 -15.63
N GLU A 57 5.61 1.63 -15.80
CA GLU A 57 6.73 1.85 -16.72
C GLU A 57 6.29 1.83 -18.19
N GLU A 58 5.34 0.96 -18.55
CA GLU A 58 4.74 0.92 -19.90
C GLU A 58 3.93 2.18 -20.22
N VAL A 59 3.20 2.73 -19.24
CA VAL A 59 2.41 3.96 -19.40
C VAL A 59 3.28 5.22 -19.42
N ASP A 60 4.34 5.28 -18.60
CA ASP A 60 5.19 6.47 -18.49
C ASP A 60 6.33 6.50 -19.52
N GLY A 61 6.93 5.34 -19.83
CA GLY A 61 8.15 5.24 -20.64
C GLY A 61 9.45 5.53 -19.87
N ALA A 62 9.39 6.01 -18.62
CA ALA A 62 10.52 6.05 -17.69
C ALA A 62 10.53 4.84 -16.73
N THR A 63 11.70 4.53 -16.15
CA THR A 63 11.90 3.37 -15.27
C THR A 63 12.01 3.73 -13.78
N PHE A 64 11.51 2.86 -12.91
CA PHE A 64 11.57 3.03 -11.45
C PHE A 64 12.98 2.77 -10.89
N ARG A 65 13.47 3.71 -10.07
CA ARG A 65 14.62 3.49 -9.20
C ARG A 65 14.22 2.47 -8.12
N THR A 66 14.91 1.33 -8.09
CA THR A 66 14.75 0.29 -7.06
C THR A 66 15.79 0.48 -5.95
N ASP A 67 15.36 0.42 -4.70
CA ASP A 67 16.19 0.48 -3.50
C ASP A 67 15.80 -0.63 -2.51
N SER A 68 16.74 -1.47 -2.11
CA SER A 68 16.51 -2.66 -1.26
C SER A 68 17.18 -2.50 0.09
N TRP A 69 16.41 -2.60 1.16
CA TRP A 69 16.86 -2.28 2.52
C TRP A 69 16.51 -3.39 3.53
N SER A 70 17.26 -3.44 4.63
CA SER A 70 17.09 -4.42 5.71
C SER A 70 17.12 -3.72 7.07
N ARG A 71 16.44 -4.31 8.05
CA ARG A 71 16.47 -3.84 9.44
C ARG A 71 17.59 -4.57 10.22
N PRO A 72 18.22 -3.92 11.22
CA PRO A 72 19.16 -4.58 12.13
C PRO A 72 18.57 -5.82 12.81
N ASN A 73 19.46 -6.64 13.38
CA ASN A 73 19.10 -7.82 14.20
C ASN A 73 18.21 -8.86 13.47
N ASN A 74 18.33 -8.96 12.14
CA ASN A 74 17.46 -9.77 11.29
C ASN A 74 15.97 -9.42 11.43
N GLY A 75 15.65 -8.12 11.54
CA GLY A 75 14.27 -7.62 11.69
C GLY A 75 13.44 -7.56 10.40
N GLY A 76 13.80 -8.33 9.37
CA GLY A 76 13.23 -8.24 8.02
C GLY A 76 13.79 -7.06 7.22
N GLY A 77 13.00 -6.54 6.28
CA GLY A 77 13.41 -5.48 5.35
C GLY A 77 12.31 -5.08 4.37
N GLY A 78 12.70 -4.55 3.21
CA GLY A 78 11.77 -4.16 2.16
C GLY A 78 12.46 -3.84 0.83
N VAL A 79 11.63 -3.62 -0.19
CA VAL A 79 12.05 -3.11 -1.50
C VAL A 79 11.18 -1.90 -1.80
N THR A 80 11.83 -0.73 -1.83
CA THR A 80 11.22 0.54 -2.19
C THR A 80 11.45 0.75 -3.69
N ARG A 81 10.41 1.05 -4.47
CA ARG A 81 10.54 1.42 -5.89
C ARG A 81 9.90 2.78 -6.10
N VAL A 82 10.66 3.72 -6.66
CA VAL A 82 10.23 5.11 -6.89
C VAL A 82 10.56 5.54 -8.31
N LEU A 83 9.56 6.06 -9.01
CA LEU A 83 9.71 6.88 -10.21
C LEU A 83 9.40 8.32 -9.82
N GLN A 84 10.26 9.25 -10.21
CA GLN A 84 10.11 10.69 -10.01
C GLN A 84 10.38 11.40 -11.33
N ASP A 85 9.63 12.46 -11.58
CA ASP A 85 9.77 13.32 -12.76
C ASP A 85 9.58 12.65 -14.14
N GLY A 86 8.85 11.54 -14.21
CA GLY A 86 8.49 10.83 -15.44
C GLY A 86 7.63 11.64 -16.43
N ASN A 87 7.24 11.03 -17.55
CA ASN A 87 6.48 11.71 -18.60
C ASN A 87 4.99 11.86 -18.24
N VAL A 88 4.43 10.89 -17.51
CA VAL A 88 3.03 10.83 -17.08
C VAL A 88 2.91 11.04 -15.57
N PHE A 89 3.81 10.46 -14.78
CA PHE A 89 3.81 10.55 -13.32
C PHE A 89 4.81 11.59 -12.81
N GLU A 90 4.36 12.46 -11.91
CA GLU A 90 5.20 13.43 -11.19
C GLU A 90 6.02 12.67 -10.15
N GLU A 91 5.36 11.75 -9.46
CA GLU A 91 5.95 10.81 -8.52
C GLU A 91 5.08 9.55 -8.43
N ALA A 92 5.71 8.38 -8.36
CA ALA A 92 5.05 7.11 -8.14
C ALA A 92 5.91 6.23 -7.23
N GLY A 93 5.38 5.84 -6.07
CA GLY A 93 6.00 4.90 -5.14
C GLY A 93 5.23 3.57 -5.14
N VAL A 94 5.92 2.45 -5.33
CA VAL A 94 5.36 1.09 -5.21
C VAL A 94 6.29 0.27 -4.31
N ASN A 95 5.95 0.19 -3.03
CA ASN A 95 6.84 -0.32 -1.99
C ASN A 95 6.33 -1.62 -1.38
N ILE A 96 7.23 -2.54 -1.05
CA ILE A 96 6.94 -3.71 -0.22
C ILE A 96 7.79 -3.72 1.05
N SER A 97 7.16 -4.12 2.15
CA SER A 97 7.83 -4.38 3.43
C SER A 97 7.55 -5.82 3.88
N ILE A 98 8.59 -6.50 4.35
CA ILE A 98 8.54 -7.83 4.98
C ILE A 98 9.29 -7.68 6.31
N VAL A 99 8.59 -7.23 7.35
CA VAL A 99 9.15 -6.95 8.67
C VAL A 99 8.78 -8.07 9.64
N HIS A 100 9.74 -8.50 10.44
CA HIS A 100 9.50 -9.51 11.48
C HIS A 100 10.36 -9.27 12.71
N GLY A 101 9.97 -9.85 13.84
CA GLY A 101 10.68 -9.69 15.10
C GLY A 101 9.88 -10.24 16.27
N LYS A 102 10.15 -9.74 17.47
CA LYS A 102 9.50 -10.18 18.70
C LYS A 102 8.66 -9.06 19.32
N LEU A 103 7.38 -9.34 19.56
CA LEU A 103 6.49 -8.50 20.37
C LEU A 103 6.69 -8.85 21.85
N ASN A 104 6.82 -7.81 22.68
CA ASN A 104 6.67 -7.93 24.12
C ASN A 104 5.22 -7.66 24.55
N LYS A 105 4.90 -7.94 25.80
CA LYS A 105 3.53 -7.81 26.33
C LYS A 105 2.96 -6.39 26.19
N ALA A 106 3.75 -5.36 26.48
CA ALA A 106 3.31 -3.97 26.36
C ALA A 106 2.96 -3.59 24.91
N ALA A 107 3.77 -3.99 23.93
CA ALA A 107 3.48 -3.75 22.52
C ALA A 107 2.25 -4.55 22.03
N ALA A 108 2.04 -5.77 22.55
CA ALA A 108 0.83 -6.55 22.26
C ALA A 108 -0.43 -5.90 22.87
N GLU A 109 -0.34 -5.34 24.07
CA GLU A 109 -1.42 -4.58 24.74
C GLU A 109 -1.76 -3.28 23.99
N GLU A 110 -0.76 -2.56 23.47
CA GLU A 110 -0.94 -1.39 22.61
C GLU A 110 -1.65 -1.76 21.30
N MET A 111 -1.18 -2.80 20.59
CA MET A 111 -1.84 -3.30 19.38
C MET A 111 -3.29 -3.73 19.62
N ARG A 112 -3.60 -4.25 20.82
CA ARG A 112 -4.95 -4.70 21.19
C ARG A 112 -5.99 -3.56 21.23
N GLN A 113 -5.56 -2.30 21.43
CA GLN A 113 -6.44 -1.14 21.36
C GLN A 113 -7.11 -0.98 19.99
N ASN A 114 -6.41 -1.33 18.91
CA ASN A 114 -6.93 -1.32 17.54
C ASN A 114 -7.42 -2.72 17.09
N HIS A 115 -6.86 -3.79 17.63
CA HIS A 115 -7.15 -5.18 17.22
C HIS A 115 -7.50 -6.06 18.44
N LYS A 116 -8.78 -6.08 18.82
CA LYS A 116 -9.30 -6.74 20.05
C LYS A 116 -8.89 -8.21 20.24
N ASN A 117 -8.59 -8.92 19.15
CA ASN A 117 -8.24 -10.34 19.09
C ASN A 117 -6.73 -10.63 19.26
N VAL A 118 -5.90 -9.61 19.52
CA VAL A 118 -4.52 -9.81 19.97
C VAL A 118 -4.54 -10.34 21.41
N ALA A 119 -3.95 -11.51 21.63
CA ALA A 119 -3.85 -12.12 22.96
C ALA A 119 -2.61 -11.62 23.71
N THR A 120 -2.75 -11.40 25.01
CA THR A 120 -1.80 -10.66 25.89
C THR A 120 -1.24 -11.51 27.02
N ASP A 121 -1.54 -12.80 26.98
CA ASP A 121 -1.65 -13.63 28.20
C ASP A 121 -0.42 -14.52 28.41
N ASP A 122 0.55 -14.46 27.49
CA ASP A 122 1.87 -15.06 27.64
C ASP A 122 2.87 -14.05 28.23
N GLU A 123 3.72 -14.55 29.14
CA GLU A 123 4.94 -13.83 29.56
C GLU A 123 6.07 -13.93 28.53
N GLN A 124 5.92 -14.80 27.52
CA GLN A 124 6.91 -15.02 26.46
C GLN A 124 6.75 -14.04 25.29
N LEU A 125 7.89 -13.70 24.69
CA LEU A 125 7.94 -12.89 23.48
C LEU A 125 7.34 -13.66 22.28
N LEU A 126 6.20 -13.18 21.76
CA LEU A 126 5.60 -13.69 20.53
C LEU A 126 6.43 -13.26 19.32
N ASP A 127 6.67 -14.17 18.38
CA ASP A 127 7.20 -13.78 17.07
C ASP A 127 6.07 -13.13 16.26
N PHE A 128 6.40 -12.08 15.50
CA PHE A 128 5.44 -11.39 14.64
C PHE A 128 5.98 -11.21 13.22
N TYR A 129 5.05 -11.18 12.27
CA TYR A 129 5.32 -10.93 10.86
C TYR A 129 4.33 -9.87 10.36
N ALA A 130 4.86 -8.80 9.78
CA ALA A 130 4.11 -7.72 9.16
C ALA A 130 4.57 -7.58 7.69
N LEU A 131 3.71 -7.99 6.77
CA LEU A 131 3.98 -7.97 5.33
C LEU A 131 3.00 -7.04 4.64
N GLY A 132 3.45 -6.26 3.66
CA GLY A 132 2.52 -5.48 2.86
C GLY A 132 3.12 -4.82 1.63
N LEU A 133 2.25 -4.58 0.65
CA LEU A 133 2.47 -3.71 -0.49
C LEU A 133 1.73 -2.39 -0.22
N SER A 134 2.38 -1.26 -0.52
CA SER A 134 1.75 0.06 -0.53
C SER A 134 2.15 0.80 -1.80
N MET A 135 1.19 1.46 -2.42
CA MET A 135 1.36 2.25 -3.64
C MET A 135 0.73 3.63 -3.46
N VAL A 136 1.44 4.67 -3.91
CA VAL A 136 0.86 6.00 -4.18
C VAL A 136 1.39 6.46 -5.53
N VAL A 137 0.50 6.97 -6.39
CA VAL A 137 0.82 7.45 -7.73
C VAL A 137 0.21 8.84 -7.93
N HIS A 138 1.05 9.82 -8.29
CA HIS A 138 0.69 11.21 -8.54
C HIS A 138 0.97 11.57 -10.01
N PRO A 139 -0.06 11.64 -10.88
CA PRO A 139 0.12 12.10 -12.26
C PRO A 139 0.52 13.58 -12.39
N LYS A 140 1.31 13.92 -13.42
CA LYS A 140 1.63 15.32 -13.81
C LYS A 140 0.41 16.02 -14.41
N ASN A 141 -0.33 15.33 -15.28
CA ASN A 141 -1.58 15.78 -15.85
C ASN A 141 -2.66 15.79 -14.76
N PRO A 142 -3.24 16.95 -14.39
CA PRO A 142 -4.17 17.01 -13.27
C PRO A 142 -5.57 16.43 -13.60
N MET A 143 -5.86 16.15 -14.87
CA MET A 143 -7.03 15.37 -15.29
C MET A 143 -6.96 13.92 -14.79
N ALA A 144 -5.74 13.38 -14.64
CA ALA A 144 -5.55 12.02 -14.15
C ALA A 144 -5.54 11.99 -12.60
N PRO A 145 -6.31 11.09 -11.97
CA PRO A 145 -6.44 11.02 -10.51
C PRO A 145 -5.16 10.52 -9.84
N THR A 146 -4.93 10.96 -8.60
CA THR A 146 -3.99 10.26 -7.70
C THR A 146 -4.63 8.95 -7.25
N VAL A 147 -3.84 7.88 -7.21
CA VAL A 147 -4.28 6.56 -6.71
C VAL A 147 -3.45 6.21 -5.48
N HIS A 148 -4.10 5.75 -4.41
CA HIS A 148 -3.46 5.02 -3.33
C HIS A 148 -4.00 3.59 -3.24
N MET A 149 -3.13 2.65 -2.88
CA MET A 149 -3.50 1.27 -2.59
C MET A 149 -2.59 0.69 -1.50
N ASN A 150 -3.18 -0.05 -0.56
CA ASN A 150 -2.45 -0.79 0.45
C ASN A 150 -3.02 -2.21 0.57
N GLY A 151 -2.16 -3.22 0.59
CA GLY A 151 -2.52 -4.62 0.84
C GLY A 151 -1.53 -5.25 1.81
N ARG A 152 -1.96 -5.51 3.04
CA ARG A 152 -1.11 -5.97 4.14
C ARG A 152 -1.67 -7.20 4.87
N TYR A 153 -0.77 -8.01 5.39
CA TYR A 153 -1.01 -9.17 6.23
C TYR A 153 -0.21 -9.01 7.52
N PHE A 154 -0.81 -9.41 8.63
CA PHE A 154 -0.12 -9.49 9.91
C PHE A 154 -0.42 -10.84 10.56
N GLU A 155 0.59 -11.47 11.17
CA GLU A 155 0.39 -12.59 12.09
C GLU A 155 1.33 -12.53 13.29
N THR A 156 0.83 -12.96 14.45
CA THR A 156 1.65 -13.46 15.55
C THR A 156 1.81 -14.97 15.44
N ALA A 157 2.99 -15.48 15.77
CA ALA A 157 3.30 -16.89 15.92
C ALA A 157 3.75 -17.19 17.36
N ARG A 158 3.46 -18.40 17.84
CA ARG A 158 4.07 -18.96 19.05
C ARG A 158 5.49 -19.46 18.74
N ALA A 159 6.25 -19.77 19.78
CA ALA A 159 7.59 -20.35 19.67
C ALA A 159 7.65 -21.72 18.97
N ASP A 160 6.51 -22.42 18.81
CA ASP A 160 6.37 -23.64 18.01
C ASP A 160 6.14 -23.38 16.49
N GLY A 161 6.06 -22.11 16.09
CA GLY A 161 5.80 -21.68 14.71
C GLY A 161 4.33 -21.62 14.30
N SER A 162 3.38 -22.01 15.18
CA SER A 162 1.94 -21.92 14.93
C SER A 162 1.44 -20.47 14.99
N SER A 163 0.69 -20.04 13.96
CA SER A 163 0.02 -18.73 13.98
C SER A 163 -1.03 -18.69 15.10
N ARG A 164 -1.08 -17.59 15.86
CA ARG A 164 -2.00 -17.40 17.00
C ARG A 164 -3.13 -16.44 16.65
N THR A 165 -2.79 -15.24 16.19
CA THR A 165 -3.73 -14.25 15.67
C THR A 165 -3.18 -13.76 14.33
N ALA A 166 -4.01 -13.76 13.29
CA ALA A 166 -3.65 -13.24 11.98
C ALA A 166 -4.80 -12.42 11.39
N TRP A 167 -4.48 -11.41 10.58
CA TRP A 167 -5.47 -10.65 9.82
C TRP A 167 -4.87 -10.07 8.54
N PHE A 168 -5.75 -9.83 7.56
CA PHE A 168 -5.45 -8.95 6.44
C PHE A 168 -5.99 -7.55 6.73
N GLY A 169 -5.45 -6.56 6.03
CA GLY A 169 -5.99 -5.21 5.97
C GLY A 169 -5.57 -4.56 4.66
N GLY A 170 -6.32 -3.57 4.22
CA GLY A 170 -6.03 -2.92 2.94
C GLY A 170 -7.21 -2.14 2.39
N GLY A 171 -7.06 -1.76 1.13
CA GLY A 171 -8.02 -0.99 0.35
C GLY A 171 -7.30 -0.27 -0.78
N SER A 172 -8.06 0.32 -1.69
CA SER A 172 -7.56 1.29 -2.66
C SER A 172 -8.56 2.43 -2.75
N ASP A 173 -8.04 3.63 -2.92
CA ASP A 173 -8.83 4.84 -3.04
C ASP A 173 -8.34 5.68 -4.22
N LEU A 174 -9.30 6.35 -4.83
CA LEU A 174 -9.09 7.28 -5.92
C LEU A 174 -9.19 8.69 -5.35
N THR A 175 -8.10 9.44 -5.42
CA THR A 175 -8.06 10.86 -5.10
C THR A 175 -8.02 11.65 -6.42
N PRO A 176 -9.18 11.83 -7.10
CA PRO A 176 -9.27 12.77 -8.20
C PRO A 176 -8.85 14.15 -7.70
N SER A 177 -7.94 14.79 -8.43
CA SER A 177 -7.96 16.26 -8.42
C SER A 177 -9.30 16.67 -9.02
N TYR A 178 -9.62 16.09 -10.19
CA TYR A 178 -10.79 16.33 -11.02
C TYR A 178 -11.47 14.99 -11.32
N LEU A 179 -12.80 14.97 -11.46
CA LEU A 179 -13.56 13.76 -11.77
C LEU A 179 -14.02 13.75 -13.22
N PHE A 180 -13.91 12.57 -13.82
CA PHE A 180 -14.75 12.08 -14.90
C PHE A 180 -15.63 10.98 -14.28
N GLU A 181 -16.96 11.10 -14.37
CA GLU A 181 -17.88 10.17 -13.66
C GLU A 181 -17.58 8.73 -14.10
N GLU A 182 -17.28 8.57 -15.39
CA GLU A 182 -16.81 7.35 -16.04
C GLU A 182 -15.54 6.73 -15.43
N ASP A 183 -14.50 7.52 -15.10
CA ASP A 183 -13.22 7.01 -14.55
C ASP A 183 -13.41 6.23 -13.25
N ALA A 184 -14.38 6.69 -12.47
CA ALA A 184 -14.47 6.36 -11.06
C ALA A 184 -15.72 5.55 -10.73
N GLU A 185 -16.77 5.59 -11.56
CA GLU A 185 -17.62 4.43 -11.80
C GLU A 185 -16.76 3.23 -12.20
N HIS A 186 -15.84 3.36 -13.17
CA HIS A 186 -14.95 2.28 -13.60
C HIS A 186 -14.02 1.78 -12.48
N PHE A 187 -13.31 2.66 -11.78
CA PHE A 187 -12.45 2.31 -10.64
C PHE A 187 -13.23 1.51 -9.59
N HIS A 188 -14.42 1.98 -9.23
CA HIS A 188 -15.21 1.31 -8.20
C HIS A 188 -15.96 0.07 -8.69
N ALA A 189 -16.41 0.00 -9.94
CA ALA A 189 -16.94 -1.23 -10.52
C ALA A 189 -15.87 -2.33 -10.55
N THR A 190 -14.61 -1.96 -10.80
CA THR A 190 -13.45 -2.87 -10.74
C THR A 190 -13.22 -3.39 -9.32
N LEU A 191 -13.20 -2.51 -8.31
CA LEU A 191 -13.11 -2.92 -6.90
C LEU A 191 -14.33 -3.74 -6.45
N LYS A 192 -15.54 -3.34 -6.86
CA LYS A 192 -16.79 -4.04 -6.56
C LYS A 192 -16.77 -5.45 -7.12
N ALA A 193 -16.37 -5.65 -8.38
CA ALA A 193 -16.25 -6.97 -9.00
C ALA A 193 -15.27 -7.88 -8.24
N ALA A 194 -14.10 -7.35 -7.86
CA ALA A 194 -13.12 -8.09 -7.06
C ALA A 194 -13.60 -8.44 -5.63
N CYS A 195 -14.51 -7.63 -5.06
CA CYS A 195 -15.20 -7.96 -3.82
C CYS A 195 -16.39 -8.91 -4.02
N ASP A 196 -17.15 -8.79 -5.11
CA ASP A 196 -18.33 -9.62 -5.40
C ASP A 196 -17.95 -11.10 -5.61
N GLU A 197 -16.73 -11.39 -6.11
CA GLU A 197 -16.16 -12.75 -6.09
C GLU A 197 -16.02 -13.34 -4.67
N HIS A 198 -16.07 -12.50 -3.63
CA HIS A 198 -15.72 -12.76 -2.22
C HIS A 198 -16.70 -12.12 -1.20
N ASP A 199 -17.97 -11.91 -1.60
CA ASP A 199 -19.06 -11.18 -0.91
C ASP A 199 -18.98 -9.61 -0.91
N ALA A 200 -20.12 -8.96 -1.19
CA ALA A 200 -20.21 -7.68 -1.93
C ALA A 200 -20.22 -6.34 -1.14
N ALA A 201 -19.55 -5.28 -1.68
CA ALA A 201 -19.52 -3.87 -1.20
C ALA A 201 -18.95 -2.86 -2.28
N THR A 202 -18.71 -1.56 -1.99
CA THR A 202 -19.51 -0.38 -2.44
C THR A 202 -18.59 0.80 -2.91
N ALA A 203 -19.11 1.98 -3.34
CA ALA A 203 -18.40 2.89 -4.28
C ALA A 203 -18.63 4.44 -4.25
N GLY A 204 -17.59 5.26 -4.60
CA GLY A 204 -17.63 6.45 -5.53
C GLY A 204 -17.25 7.91 -5.09
N SER A 205 -17.34 8.93 -6.00
CA SER A 205 -16.31 10.00 -6.22
C SER A 205 -16.65 11.35 -6.99
N GLY A 206 -16.08 12.55 -6.65
CA GLY A 206 -15.76 13.71 -7.59
C GLY A 206 -16.51 15.09 -7.52
N ALA A 207 -16.25 16.25 -8.22
CA ALA A 207 -15.65 16.67 -9.54
C ALA A 207 -14.95 18.11 -9.70
N VAL A 208 -14.79 18.73 -10.92
CA VAL A 208 -14.03 20.03 -11.19
C VAL A 208 -14.30 20.92 -12.46
N SER A 209 -14.06 22.26 -12.44
CA SER A 209 -13.30 23.07 -13.46
C SER A 209 -12.80 24.48 -13.01
N GLY A 210 -11.72 24.56 -12.22
CA GLY A 210 -11.06 25.77 -11.68
C GLY A 210 -9.57 25.52 -11.34
N GLU A 211 -8.83 25.06 -12.35
CA GLU A 211 -8.24 23.72 -12.27
C GLU A 211 -6.90 23.54 -11.50
N LYS A 212 -5.74 23.86 -12.10
CA LYS A 212 -4.42 23.37 -11.59
C LYS A 212 -4.09 23.89 -10.18
N GLU A 213 -4.68 25.02 -9.82
CA GLU A 213 -4.57 25.64 -8.51
C GLU A 213 -5.38 24.87 -7.45
N TRP A 214 -6.59 24.41 -7.81
CA TRP A 214 -7.41 23.54 -6.97
C TRP A 214 -6.75 22.18 -6.69
N GLN A 215 -6.05 21.59 -7.68
CA GLN A 215 -5.25 20.37 -7.44
C GLN A 215 -4.29 20.54 -6.25
N GLN A 216 -3.59 21.67 -6.19
CA GLN A 216 -2.61 21.93 -5.13
C GLN A 216 -3.28 22.06 -3.74
N VAL A 217 -4.47 22.65 -3.69
CA VAL A 217 -5.31 22.75 -2.48
C VAL A 217 -5.85 21.37 -2.06
N ARG A 218 -6.27 20.53 -3.02
CA ARG A 218 -6.68 19.15 -2.76
C ARG A 218 -5.54 18.28 -2.25
N ARG A 219 -4.33 18.43 -2.80
CA ARG A 219 -3.11 17.80 -2.29
C ARG A 219 -2.77 18.25 -0.87
N GLY A 220 -2.97 19.52 -0.53
CA GLY A 220 -2.84 20.02 0.84
C GLY A 220 -3.73 19.25 1.84
N ARG A 221 -5.00 18.96 1.47
CA ARG A 221 -5.90 18.14 2.29
C ARG A 221 -5.49 16.66 2.38
N TYR A 222 -4.83 16.12 1.34
CA TYR A 222 -4.28 14.76 1.38
C TYR A 222 -3.07 14.66 2.32
N VAL A 223 -2.20 15.68 2.33
CA VAL A 223 -1.10 15.81 3.31
C VAL A 223 -1.63 15.97 4.74
N GLU A 224 -2.66 16.80 4.96
CA GLU A 224 -3.35 16.90 6.26
C GLU A 224 -3.86 15.54 6.74
N PHE A 225 -4.49 14.75 5.87
CA PHE A 225 -4.97 13.42 6.23
C PHE A 225 -3.84 12.48 6.65
N ASN A 226 -2.78 12.38 5.83
CA ASN A 226 -1.65 11.49 6.10
C ASN A 226 -0.90 11.87 7.39
N LEU A 227 -0.71 13.16 7.66
CA LEU A 227 0.08 13.62 8.81
C LEU A 227 -0.73 13.73 10.12
N VAL A 228 -2.06 13.89 10.07
CA VAL A 228 -2.90 14.13 11.26
C VAL A 228 -3.80 12.94 11.61
N TYR A 229 -4.27 12.16 10.62
CA TYR A 229 -5.34 11.18 10.82
C TYR A 229 -5.00 9.74 10.39
N ASP A 230 -4.07 9.54 9.45
CA ASP A 230 -3.68 8.19 9.06
C ASP A 230 -2.88 7.47 10.16
N ARG A 231 -3.45 6.37 10.65
CA ARG A 231 -2.83 5.50 11.65
C ARG A 231 -1.61 4.75 11.10
N GLY A 232 -1.55 4.49 9.80
CA GLY A 232 -0.41 3.84 9.15
C GLY A 232 0.84 4.71 9.22
N THR A 233 0.73 5.95 8.76
CA THR A 233 1.76 6.99 8.81
C THR A 233 2.12 7.33 10.26
N ALA A 234 1.13 7.54 11.14
CA ALA A 234 1.39 7.81 12.55
C ALA A 234 2.16 6.66 13.25
N PHE A 235 1.77 5.40 13.04
CA PHE A 235 2.52 4.24 13.54
C PHE A 235 3.92 4.17 12.92
N GLY A 236 4.02 4.38 11.61
CA GLY A 236 5.28 4.38 10.86
C GLY A 236 6.31 5.36 11.43
N LEU A 237 5.89 6.58 11.73
CA LEU A 237 6.76 7.65 12.23
C LEU A 237 7.12 7.49 13.72
N ASN A 238 6.24 6.91 14.54
CA ASN A 238 6.47 6.77 15.98
C ASN A 238 7.20 5.47 16.38
N VAL A 239 7.20 4.42 15.55
CA VAL A 239 7.90 3.16 15.85
C VAL A 239 9.39 3.24 15.48
N PRO A 240 10.33 3.07 16.44
CA PRO A 240 11.75 3.22 16.17
C PRO A 240 12.31 2.30 15.08
N GLY A 241 13.14 2.87 14.21
CA GLY A 241 13.86 2.14 13.15
C GLY A 241 12.97 1.67 12.00
N LEU A 242 11.85 2.35 11.72
CA LEU A 242 11.19 2.32 10.42
C LEU A 242 11.75 3.45 9.53
N ARG A 243 11.74 3.26 8.20
CA ARG A 243 12.36 4.21 7.27
C ARG A 243 11.38 5.33 6.92
N VAL A 244 11.57 6.49 7.55
CA VAL A 244 10.76 7.70 7.37
C VAL A 244 10.55 8.05 5.89
N GLU A 245 11.59 7.99 5.05
CA GLU A 245 11.48 8.23 3.61
C GLU A 245 10.47 7.32 2.90
N SER A 246 10.38 6.05 3.30
CA SER A 246 9.45 5.07 2.70
C SER A 246 8.05 5.11 3.31
N ILE A 247 7.84 5.94 4.33
CA ILE A 247 6.53 6.27 4.92
C ILE A 247 6.01 7.56 4.28
N LEU A 248 6.84 8.61 4.23
CA LEU A 248 6.48 9.93 3.70
C LEU A 248 6.45 10.01 2.17
N ILE A 249 6.77 8.92 1.46
CA ILE A 249 6.56 8.76 0.01
C ILE A 249 5.07 8.82 -0.40
N SER A 250 4.13 8.85 0.56
CA SER A 250 2.73 9.15 0.30
C SER A 250 2.45 10.65 0.15
N LEU A 251 3.39 11.53 0.47
CA LEU A 251 3.22 12.97 0.34
C LEU A 251 3.62 13.40 -1.09
N PRO A 252 2.80 14.21 -1.80
CA PRO A 252 3.12 14.68 -3.14
C PRO A 252 4.23 15.74 -3.13
N VAL A 253 5.08 15.71 -4.18
CA VAL A 253 6.11 16.71 -4.52
C VAL A 253 5.66 18.16 -4.30
N THR A 254 4.41 18.49 -4.64
CA THR A 254 3.84 19.83 -4.50
C THR A 254 2.43 19.79 -3.88
N ALA A 255 2.19 20.67 -2.92
CA ALA A 255 0.88 20.95 -2.30
C ALA A 255 0.79 22.44 -1.91
N GLN A 256 -0.41 23.02 -1.82
CA GLN A 256 -0.63 24.41 -1.39
C GLN A 256 -1.70 24.51 -0.30
N TRP A 257 -1.43 25.36 0.69
CA TRP A 257 -2.41 25.86 1.64
C TRP A 257 -2.70 27.33 1.36
N ARG A 258 -3.99 27.69 1.33
CA ARG A 258 -4.45 29.09 1.27
C ARG A 258 -5.32 29.39 2.47
N TYR A 259 -4.92 30.40 3.24
CA TYR A 259 -5.73 30.93 4.33
C TYR A 259 -6.94 31.66 3.73
N MET A 260 -8.14 31.35 4.20
CA MET A 260 -9.40 31.88 3.66
C MET A 260 -9.49 31.76 2.12
N HIS A 261 -9.18 30.57 1.58
CA HIS A 261 -9.53 30.25 0.19
C HIS A 261 -11.05 30.42 0.02
N ASP A 262 -11.46 31.23 -0.96
CA ASP A 262 -12.87 31.43 -1.27
C ASP A 262 -13.56 30.08 -1.55
N GLU A 263 -14.81 29.89 -1.10
CA GLU A 263 -15.53 28.67 -1.47
C GLU A 263 -15.79 28.67 -2.99
N PRO A 264 -15.44 27.58 -3.71
CA PRO A 264 -15.79 27.46 -5.11
C PRO A 264 -17.32 27.45 -5.27
N GLU A 265 -17.83 28.11 -6.31
CA GLU A 265 -19.28 28.28 -6.52
C GLU A 265 -20.01 26.92 -6.52
N ALA A 266 -21.21 26.84 -5.97
CA ALA A 266 -21.83 25.55 -5.64
C ALA A 266 -22.12 24.65 -6.87
N ASP A 267 -22.35 25.27 -8.02
CA ASP A 267 -22.50 24.62 -9.32
C ASP A 267 -21.19 24.57 -10.14
N SER A 268 -20.17 25.35 -9.78
CA SER A 268 -18.80 25.08 -10.24
C SER A 268 -18.48 23.63 -9.93
N ARG A 269 -17.79 22.96 -10.85
CA ARG A 269 -17.68 21.51 -10.77
C ARG A 269 -16.72 21.13 -9.60
N GLU A 270 -15.86 22.03 -9.09
CA GLU A 270 -15.18 21.99 -7.77
C GLU A 270 -16.13 21.97 -6.58
N GLY A 271 -17.15 22.83 -6.59
CA GLY A 271 -18.20 22.87 -5.57
C GLY A 271 -18.88 21.51 -5.44
N LYS A 272 -19.04 20.80 -6.57
CA LYS A 272 -19.54 19.41 -6.59
C LYS A 272 -18.59 18.43 -5.88
N LEU A 273 -17.26 18.55 -6.01
CA LEU A 273 -16.31 17.77 -5.20
C LEU A 273 -16.43 18.08 -3.71
N LEU A 274 -16.55 19.35 -3.33
CA LEU A 274 -16.79 19.69 -1.92
C LEU A 274 -18.13 19.12 -1.42
N ALA A 275 -19.18 19.12 -2.23
CA ALA A 275 -20.47 18.55 -1.88
C ALA A 275 -20.37 17.04 -1.61
N VAL A 276 -19.73 16.26 -2.50
CA VAL A 276 -19.53 14.81 -2.33
C VAL A 276 -18.59 14.51 -1.15
N LEU A 277 -17.56 15.31 -0.92
CA LEU A 277 -16.66 15.15 0.24
C LEU A 277 -17.31 15.55 1.58
N ARG A 278 -18.33 16.43 1.56
CA ARG A 278 -19.16 16.77 2.74
C ARG A 278 -20.23 15.71 2.99
N ILE A 279 -20.82 15.16 1.94
CA ILE A 279 -21.89 14.15 1.97
C ILE A 279 -21.59 13.07 0.92
N PRO A 280 -20.89 11.98 1.29
CA PRO A 280 -20.62 10.87 0.37
C PRO A 280 -21.92 10.25 -0.16
N LYS A 281 -22.07 10.15 -1.49
CA LYS A 281 -23.13 9.37 -2.16
C LYS A 281 -22.62 8.00 -2.60
N ALA A 282 -23.54 7.09 -2.95
CA ALA A 282 -23.23 5.82 -3.60
C ALA A 282 -23.23 5.98 -5.14
N TRP A 283 -22.48 5.11 -5.82
CA TRP A 283 -22.23 5.19 -7.27
C TRP A 283 -22.28 3.83 -7.99
N VAL A 284 -22.35 2.72 -7.23
CA VAL A 284 -22.76 1.36 -7.65
C VAL A 284 -23.61 0.73 -6.54
#